data_AF-A0A656G854-F1
#
_entry.id   AF-A0A656G854-F1
#
_cell.length_a   1.000
_cell.length_b   1.000
_cell.length_c   1.000
_cell.angle_alpha   90.00
_cell.angle_beta   90.00
_cell.angle_gamma   90.00
#
_symmetry.space_group_name_H-M   'P 1'
#
loop_
_entity.id
_entity.type
_entity.pdbx_description
1 polymer ?
#
loop_
_entity_poly.entity_id
_entity_poly.type
_entity_poly.pdbx_seq_one_letter_code
_entity_poly.pdbx_strand_id
1 'polypeptide(L)'
;QEFGHFVGTVVLGLPVALLLGIKREAIGATFSVGREPSLAIIGERYGMDSPEGRGVLAEYLTGTLFGALFIAIVAGFIASLGIFHPNSLAMGSGIGSGSMMAAAAGAIAAQQTPEVAKEVMTLAAASNLITTTIGTYFTLFISLPLAVWGYRVLEPLIGRITKASMTDEGLRHSDVSLEVPELGWAGKISAWLAAGALALIANYVGYKTLSADAFTGMGIMIFCAFVGEALCNLIRRKIPAVCMVSLVAMFLTSPACPWAAEIARMTSSINMLAVITPMLTFAGLSIAKDLPAFRRLGWRIVLVSFLANFGTFIGAVLIAEMFH
;
A
#
# COMPACT_ATOMS: atom_id res chain seq x y z
N GLN A 1 3.77 -11.98 8.20
CA GLN A 1 3.37 -10.98 7.19
C GLN A 1 4.44 -10.75 6.14
N GLU A 2 5.60 -10.14 6.45
CA GLU A 2 6.68 -9.91 5.44
C GLU A 2 7.14 -11.17 4.71
N PHE A 3 7.21 -12.30 5.42
CA PHE A 3 7.51 -13.59 4.79
C PHE A 3 6.45 -13.99 3.75
N GLY A 4 5.17 -13.68 4.00
CA GLY A 4 4.07 -13.95 3.08
C GLY A 4 4.07 -12.99 1.90
N HIS A 5 4.40 -11.72 2.13
CA HIS A 5 4.63 -10.74 1.08
C HIS A 5 5.74 -11.17 0.12
N PHE A 6 6.86 -11.61 0.69
CA PHE A 6 8.00 -12.11 -0.07
C PHE A 6 7.69 -13.41 -0.82
N VAL A 7 7.18 -14.43 -0.12
CA VAL A 7 6.85 -15.72 -0.73
C VAL A 7 5.86 -15.50 -1.86
N GLY A 8 4.85 -14.67 -1.64
CA GLY A 8 3.88 -14.29 -2.65
C GLY A 8 4.48 -13.69 -3.92
N THR A 9 5.30 -12.66 -3.76
CA THR A 9 5.87 -11.90 -4.89
C THR A 9 6.92 -12.70 -5.67
N VAL A 10 7.85 -13.36 -4.96
CA VAL A 10 8.97 -14.06 -5.59
C VAL A 10 8.59 -15.46 -6.04
N VAL A 11 7.77 -16.21 -5.29
CA VAL A 11 7.40 -17.59 -5.69
C VAL A 11 6.34 -17.58 -6.79
N LEU A 12 5.43 -16.61 -6.83
CA LEU A 12 4.40 -16.55 -7.88
C LEU A 12 4.79 -15.61 -9.03
N GLY A 13 5.30 -14.42 -8.72
CA GLY A 13 5.60 -13.40 -9.72
C GLY A 13 6.80 -13.76 -10.60
N LEU A 14 7.90 -14.20 -10.01
CA LEU A 14 9.16 -14.44 -10.74
C LEU A 14 9.07 -15.57 -11.78
N PRO A 15 8.49 -16.75 -11.50
CA PRO A 15 8.35 -17.79 -12.52
C PRO A 15 7.48 -17.34 -13.69
N VAL A 16 6.37 -16.63 -13.42
CA VAL A 16 5.47 -16.14 -14.46
C VAL A 16 6.14 -15.06 -15.29
N ALA A 17 6.90 -14.15 -14.67
CA ALA A 17 7.68 -13.14 -15.38
C ALA A 17 8.68 -13.79 -16.36
N LEU A 18 9.39 -14.83 -15.92
CA LEU A 18 10.33 -15.58 -16.74
C LEU A 18 9.64 -16.35 -17.87
N LEU A 19 8.47 -16.97 -17.61
CA LEU A 19 7.64 -17.62 -18.64
C LEU A 19 7.19 -16.63 -19.72
N LEU A 20 6.89 -15.40 -19.32
CA LEU A 20 6.52 -14.31 -20.23
C LEU A 20 7.74 -13.70 -20.95
N GLY A 21 8.95 -14.23 -20.74
CA GLY A 21 10.18 -13.78 -21.39
C GLY A 21 10.79 -12.51 -20.79
N ILE A 22 10.26 -12.03 -19.66
CA ILE A 22 10.82 -10.89 -18.92
C ILE A 22 12.08 -11.38 -18.20
N LYS A 23 13.21 -10.69 -18.41
CA LYS A 23 14.51 -11.14 -17.92
C LYS A 23 14.90 -10.41 -16.64
N ARG A 24 15.88 -9.52 -16.71
CA ARG A 24 16.43 -8.84 -15.52
C ARG A 24 15.41 -7.89 -14.91
N GLU A 25 14.49 -7.36 -15.70
CA GLU A 25 13.35 -6.57 -15.26
C GLU A 25 12.46 -7.36 -14.29
N ALA A 26 12.40 -8.69 -14.41
CA ALA A 26 11.62 -9.53 -13.51
C ALA A 26 12.11 -9.41 -12.07
N ILE A 27 13.42 -9.24 -11.85
CA ILE A 27 13.98 -9.04 -10.51
C ILE A 27 13.38 -7.78 -9.88
N GLY A 28 13.40 -6.66 -10.61
CA GLY A 28 12.85 -5.39 -10.15
C GLY A 28 11.32 -5.40 -10.01
N ALA A 29 10.61 -6.17 -10.82
CA ALA A 29 9.15 -6.25 -10.78
C ALA A 29 8.61 -7.23 -9.73
N THR A 30 9.42 -8.14 -9.19
CA THR A 30 8.92 -9.25 -8.35
C THR A 30 9.57 -9.36 -6.98
N PHE A 31 10.55 -8.52 -6.64
CA PHE A 31 11.13 -8.52 -5.29
C PHE A 31 10.30 -7.74 -4.27
N SER A 32 9.30 -6.97 -4.70
CA SER A 32 8.36 -6.29 -3.81
C SER A 32 7.14 -5.81 -4.61
N VAL A 33 6.18 -5.17 -3.93
CA VAL A 33 5.05 -4.43 -4.54
C VAL A 33 5.46 -3.08 -5.14
N GLY A 34 6.76 -2.81 -5.29
CA GLY A 34 7.31 -1.63 -5.97
C GLY A 34 6.84 -0.31 -5.36
N ARG A 35 6.97 -0.13 -4.04
CA ARG A 35 6.73 1.16 -3.38
C ARG A 35 8.00 2.01 -3.31
N GLU A 36 7.91 3.23 -2.81
CA GLU A 36 9.00 4.21 -2.76
C GLU A 36 10.32 3.64 -2.19
N PRO A 37 10.30 2.85 -1.08
CA PRO A 37 11.53 2.24 -0.59
C PRO A 37 12.16 1.25 -1.58
N SER A 38 11.34 0.57 -2.38
CA SER A 38 11.81 -0.37 -3.42
C SER A 38 12.48 0.36 -4.59
N LEU A 39 11.95 1.52 -4.97
CA LEU A 39 12.59 2.38 -5.97
C LEU A 39 13.96 2.86 -5.49
N ALA A 40 14.07 3.30 -4.22
CA ALA A 40 15.33 3.72 -3.63
C ALA A 40 16.37 2.59 -3.61
N ILE A 41 15.98 1.39 -3.16
CA ILE A 41 16.86 0.21 -3.10
C ILE A 41 17.44 -0.15 -4.48
N ILE A 42 16.59 -0.17 -5.52
CA ILE A 42 17.02 -0.50 -6.88
C ILE A 42 17.83 0.64 -7.50
N GLY A 43 17.43 1.89 -7.27
CA GLY A 43 18.13 3.07 -7.73
C GLY A 43 19.57 3.11 -7.21
N GLU A 44 19.79 2.82 -5.92
CA GLU A 44 21.12 2.79 -5.33
C GLU A 44 21.95 1.58 -5.77
N ARG A 45 21.34 0.40 -5.92
CA ARG A 45 22.09 -0.84 -6.20
C ARG A 45 22.39 -1.06 -7.69
N TYR A 46 21.46 -0.69 -8.57
CA TYR A 46 21.52 -0.99 -10.01
C TYR A 46 21.42 0.26 -10.89
N GLY A 47 20.91 1.37 -10.37
CA GLY A 47 20.57 2.56 -11.14
C GLY A 47 19.18 2.44 -11.78
N MET A 48 18.43 3.55 -11.84
CA MET A 48 17.04 3.54 -12.31
C MET A 48 16.88 3.26 -13.81
N ASP A 49 17.92 3.48 -14.61
CA ASP A 49 17.92 3.17 -16.05
C ASP A 49 18.31 1.71 -16.35
N SER A 50 18.68 0.93 -15.33
CA SER A 50 18.96 -0.51 -15.47
C SER A 50 17.68 -1.30 -15.77
N PRO A 51 17.78 -2.53 -16.30
CA PRO A 51 16.63 -3.42 -16.45
C PRO A 51 15.84 -3.60 -15.14
N GLU A 52 16.52 -3.78 -14.01
CA GLU A 52 15.88 -3.86 -12.70
C GLU A 52 15.13 -2.56 -12.35
N GLY A 53 15.72 -1.41 -12.66
CA GLY A 53 15.09 -0.08 -12.53
C GLY A 53 13.79 0.03 -13.32
N ARG A 54 13.80 -0.39 -14.59
CA ARG A 54 12.61 -0.44 -15.44
C ARG A 54 11.53 -1.36 -14.86
N GLY A 55 11.95 -2.50 -14.30
CA GLY A 55 11.08 -3.47 -13.65
C GLY A 55 10.35 -2.88 -12.44
N VAL A 56 11.08 -2.26 -11.52
CA VAL A 56 10.48 -1.67 -10.31
C VAL A 56 9.64 -0.43 -10.62
N LEU A 57 10.00 0.35 -11.65
CA LEU A 57 9.18 1.48 -12.12
C LEU A 57 7.86 1.00 -12.70
N ALA A 58 7.88 -0.10 -13.48
CA ALA A 58 6.66 -0.69 -14.01
C ALA A 58 5.74 -1.19 -12.90
N GLU A 59 6.29 -1.81 -11.86
CA GLU A 59 5.55 -2.23 -10.66
C GLU A 59 4.94 -1.04 -9.92
N TYR A 60 5.76 0.00 -9.67
CA TYR A 60 5.32 1.21 -8.99
C TYR A 60 4.14 1.86 -9.74
N LEU A 61 4.31 2.12 -11.03
CA LEU A 61 3.28 2.69 -11.89
C LEU A 61 2.01 1.83 -11.89
N THR A 62 2.14 0.53 -12.16
CA THR A 62 0.98 -0.36 -12.24
C THR A 62 0.22 -0.40 -10.92
N GLY A 63 0.92 -0.54 -9.79
CA GLY A 63 0.27 -0.56 -8.48
C GLY A 63 -0.34 0.77 -8.07
N THR A 64 0.26 1.91 -8.45
CA THR A 64 -0.31 3.24 -8.15
C THR A 64 -1.55 3.52 -8.99
N LEU A 65 -1.57 3.08 -10.26
CA LEU A 65 -2.70 3.33 -11.17
C LEU A 65 -3.85 2.35 -10.97
N PHE A 66 -3.55 1.05 -10.86
CA PHE A 66 -4.56 0.00 -10.87
C PHE A 66 -4.51 -0.90 -9.64
N GLY A 67 -3.47 -0.82 -8.81
CA GLY A 67 -3.28 -1.71 -7.67
C GLY A 67 -4.44 -1.65 -6.67
N ALA A 68 -4.92 -0.44 -6.33
CA ALA A 68 -6.05 -0.28 -5.40
C ALA A 68 -7.34 -0.91 -5.95
N LEU A 69 -7.64 -0.70 -7.23
CA LEU A 69 -8.81 -1.31 -7.89
C LEU A 69 -8.68 -2.83 -7.95
N PHE A 70 -7.51 -3.33 -8.39
CA PHE A 70 -7.23 -4.74 -8.52
C PHE A 70 -7.37 -5.46 -7.17
N ILE A 71 -6.73 -4.93 -6.13
CA ILE A 71 -6.75 -5.58 -4.83
C ILE A 71 -8.13 -5.50 -4.16
N ALA A 72 -8.90 -4.44 -4.37
CA ALA A 72 -10.27 -4.37 -3.87
C ALA A 72 -11.14 -5.50 -4.47
N ILE A 73 -11.02 -5.73 -5.77
CA ILE A 73 -11.75 -6.81 -6.45
C ILE A 73 -11.29 -8.18 -5.93
N VAL A 74 -9.98 -8.41 -5.86
CA VAL A 74 -9.39 -9.67 -5.39
C VAL A 74 -9.78 -9.95 -3.94
N ALA A 75 -9.56 -8.99 -3.04
CA ALA A 75 -9.85 -9.15 -1.61
C ALA A 75 -11.34 -9.30 -1.36
N GLY A 76 -12.18 -8.53 -2.06
CA GLY A 76 -13.63 -8.67 -2.00
C GLY A 76 -14.10 -10.04 -2.49
N PHE A 77 -13.56 -10.53 -3.61
CA PHE A 77 -13.88 -11.87 -4.12
C PHE A 77 -13.42 -12.98 -3.16
N ILE A 78 -12.19 -12.92 -2.63
CA ILE A 78 -11.69 -13.94 -1.71
C ILE A 78 -12.49 -13.92 -0.39
N ALA A 79 -12.88 -12.74 0.11
CA ALA A 79 -13.74 -12.63 1.28
C ALA A 79 -15.11 -13.29 1.04
N SER A 80 -15.69 -13.16 -0.16
CA SER A 80 -16.99 -13.74 -0.49
C SER A 80 -16.98 -15.27 -0.58
N LEU A 81 -15.80 -15.89 -0.77
CA LEU A 81 -15.66 -17.33 -0.73
C LEU A 81 -15.86 -17.92 0.67
N GLY A 82 -15.72 -17.11 1.73
CA GLY A 82 -15.89 -17.56 3.12
C GLY A 82 -14.85 -18.59 3.59
N ILE A 83 -13.71 -18.70 2.88
CA ILE A 83 -12.67 -19.71 3.16
C ILE A 83 -11.73 -19.25 4.28
N PHE A 84 -11.41 -17.95 4.34
CA PHE A 84 -10.43 -17.39 5.27
C PHE A 84 -11.11 -16.56 6.35
N HIS A 85 -10.52 -16.52 7.54
CA HIS A 85 -11.02 -15.67 8.60
C HIS A 85 -10.87 -14.17 8.22
N PRO A 86 -11.87 -13.30 8.51
CA PRO A 86 -11.80 -11.88 8.16
C PRO A 86 -10.55 -11.15 8.69
N ASN A 87 -10.09 -11.53 9.87
CA ASN A 87 -8.86 -10.96 10.45
C ASN A 87 -7.60 -11.38 9.69
N SER A 88 -7.53 -12.60 9.15
CA SER A 88 -6.43 -13.03 8.27
C SER A 88 -6.43 -12.24 6.97
N LEU A 89 -7.62 -12.00 6.39
CA LEU A 89 -7.79 -11.15 5.20
C LEU A 89 -7.39 -9.69 5.48
N ALA A 90 -7.69 -9.20 6.69
CA ALA A 90 -7.26 -7.88 7.14
C ALA A 90 -5.73 -7.79 7.21
N MET A 91 -5.07 -8.78 7.81
CA MET A 91 -3.60 -8.86 7.88
C MET A 91 -2.96 -9.02 6.49
N GLY A 92 -3.65 -9.66 5.55
CA GLY A 92 -3.21 -9.72 4.15
C GLY A 92 -3.34 -8.40 3.41
N SER A 93 -4.24 -7.52 3.83
CA SER A 93 -4.50 -6.23 3.18
C SER A 93 -3.39 -5.21 3.42
N GLY A 94 -2.57 -5.38 4.47
CA GLY A 94 -1.46 -4.46 4.79
C GLY A 94 -0.24 -4.62 3.90
N ILE A 95 -0.42 -4.52 2.58
CA ILE A 95 0.62 -4.81 1.58
C ILE A 95 1.69 -3.72 1.42
N GLY A 96 1.71 -2.70 2.29
CA GLY A 96 2.71 -1.61 2.28
C GLY A 96 2.29 -0.38 1.48
N SER A 97 1.02 -0.30 1.05
CA SER A 97 0.43 0.84 0.37
C SER A 97 -0.88 1.24 1.06
N GLY A 98 -0.98 2.50 1.51
CA GLY A 98 -2.17 2.98 2.20
C GLY A 98 -3.44 2.92 1.33
N SER A 99 -3.34 3.31 0.05
CA SER A 99 -4.48 3.25 -0.88
C SER A 99 -4.92 1.82 -1.16
N MET A 100 -3.99 0.91 -1.39
CA MET A 100 -4.32 -0.51 -1.65
C MET A 100 -4.85 -1.21 -0.40
N MET A 101 -4.24 -0.94 0.76
CA MET A 101 -4.71 -1.44 2.05
C MET A 101 -6.15 -1.01 2.30
N ALA A 102 -6.49 0.26 2.12
CA ALA A 102 -7.86 0.73 2.36
C ALA A 102 -8.85 0.20 1.32
N ALA A 103 -8.43 0.03 0.07
CA ALA A 103 -9.28 -0.56 -0.96
C ALA A 103 -9.59 -2.03 -0.63
N ALA A 104 -8.58 -2.83 -0.27
CA ALA A 104 -8.74 -4.22 0.13
C ALA A 104 -9.56 -4.38 1.42
N ALA A 105 -9.14 -3.68 2.49
CA ALA A 105 -9.82 -3.74 3.79
C ALA A 105 -11.26 -3.22 3.70
N GLY A 106 -11.51 -2.18 2.90
CA GLY A 106 -12.86 -1.68 2.63
C GLY A 106 -13.74 -2.70 1.91
N ALA A 107 -13.20 -3.41 0.92
CA ALA A 107 -13.92 -4.46 0.20
C ALA A 107 -14.25 -5.69 1.07
N ILE A 108 -13.35 -6.04 2.00
CA ILE A 108 -13.58 -7.09 3.00
C ILE A 108 -14.62 -6.62 4.02
N ALA A 109 -14.42 -5.44 4.61
CA ALA A 109 -15.28 -4.86 5.65
C ALA A 109 -16.73 -4.67 5.18
N ALA A 110 -16.95 -4.36 3.91
CA ALA A 110 -18.28 -4.23 3.31
C ALA A 110 -19.11 -5.53 3.35
N GLN A 111 -18.48 -6.68 3.58
CA GLN A 111 -19.11 -7.99 3.65
C GLN A 111 -19.26 -8.51 5.09
N GLN A 112 -18.86 -7.72 6.09
CA GLN A 112 -18.81 -8.13 7.49
C GLN A 112 -19.78 -7.32 8.35
N THR A 113 -20.00 -7.76 9.60
CA THR A 113 -20.76 -6.96 10.57
C THR A 113 -19.99 -5.68 10.93
N PRO A 114 -20.66 -4.62 11.42
CA PRO A 114 -19.99 -3.36 11.79
C PRO A 114 -18.83 -3.53 12.78
N GLU A 115 -18.94 -4.48 13.70
CA GLU A 115 -17.92 -4.78 14.70
C GLU A 115 -16.68 -5.38 14.04
N VAL A 116 -16.86 -6.42 13.22
CA VAL A 116 -15.77 -7.09 12.50
C VAL A 116 -15.16 -6.16 11.45
N ALA A 117 -15.97 -5.33 10.77
CA ALA A 117 -15.48 -4.32 9.84
C ALA A 117 -14.50 -3.34 10.48
N LYS A 118 -14.77 -2.91 11.72
CA LYS A 118 -13.86 -2.04 12.49
C LYS A 118 -12.56 -2.76 12.84
N GLU A 119 -12.65 -4.03 13.23
CA GLU A 119 -11.48 -4.86 13.52
C GLU A 119 -10.62 -5.09 12.27
N VAL A 120 -11.23 -5.43 11.14
CA VAL A 120 -10.57 -5.58 9.83
C VAL A 120 -9.79 -4.33 9.46
N MET A 121 -10.40 -3.14 9.58
CA MET A 121 -9.72 -1.88 9.29
C MET A 121 -8.54 -1.62 10.23
N THR A 122 -8.69 -1.96 11.51
CA THR A 122 -7.66 -1.76 12.53
C THR A 122 -6.46 -2.69 12.30
N LEU A 123 -6.74 -3.98 12.07
CA LEU A 123 -5.71 -4.98 11.78
C LEU A 123 -5.00 -4.66 10.47
N ALA A 124 -5.72 -4.30 9.41
CA ALA A 124 -5.13 -3.92 8.13
C ALA A 124 -4.21 -2.69 8.27
N ALA A 125 -4.61 -1.69 9.04
CA ALA A 125 -3.80 -0.49 9.29
C ALA A 125 -2.52 -0.82 10.08
N ALA A 126 -2.63 -1.63 11.15
CA ALA A 126 -1.48 -2.06 11.93
C ALA A 126 -0.49 -2.90 11.09
N SER A 127 -1.05 -3.85 10.35
CA SER A 127 -0.36 -4.69 9.37
C SER A 127 0.39 -3.85 8.32
N ASN A 128 -0.27 -2.84 7.73
CA ASN A 128 0.37 -1.95 6.76
C ASN A 128 1.50 -1.11 7.38
N LEU A 129 1.33 -0.63 8.62
CA LEU A 129 2.35 0.13 9.32
C LEU A 129 3.62 -0.70 9.56
N ILE A 130 3.47 -1.97 9.92
CA ILE A 130 4.58 -2.92 10.07
C ILE A 130 5.32 -3.09 8.74
N THR A 131 4.59 -3.29 7.65
CA THR A 131 5.17 -3.42 6.30
C THR A 131 5.95 -2.19 5.87
N THR A 132 5.37 -1.00 6.05
CA THR A 132 6.05 0.23 5.65
C THR A 132 7.31 0.51 6.50
N THR A 133 7.30 0.13 7.77
CA THR A 133 8.40 0.42 8.71
C THR A 133 9.52 -0.62 8.63
N ILE A 134 9.18 -1.90 8.73
CA ILE A 134 10.14 -3.01 8.81
C ILE A 134 10.35 -3.66 7.43
N GLY A 135 9.34 -3.64 6.57
CA GLY A 135 9.37 -4.29 5.26
C GLY A 135 10.43 -3.74 4.32
N THR A 136 10.86 -2.48 4.47
CA THR A 136 12.01 -1.93 3.72
C THR A 136 13.30 -2.71 3.99
N TYR A 137 13.59 -3.00 5.26
CA TYR A 137 14.77 -3.77 5.66
C TYR A 137 14.64 -5.23 5.20
N PHE A 138 13.45 -5.81 5.35
CA PHE A 138 13.17 -7.15 4.84
C PHE A 138 13.40 -7.23 3.32
N THR A 139 12.92 -6.21 2.59
CA THR A 139 13.07 -6.12 1.13
C THR A 139 14.55 -6.03 0.73
N LEU A 140 15.33 -5.18 1.42
CA LEU A 140 16.75 -4.97 1.13
C LEU A 140 17.62 -6.20 1.44
N PHE A 141 17.42 -6.82 2.61
CA PHE A 141 18.30 -7.87 3.12
C PHE A 141 17.85 -9.30 2.79
N ILE A 142 16.57 -9.52 2.50
CA ILE A 142 16.02 -10.86 2.28
C ILE A 142 15.40 -10.94 0.89
N SER A 143 14.40 -10.09 0.59
CA SER A 143 13.62 -10.22 -0.64
C SER A 143 14.46 -10.07 -1.91
N LEU A 144 15.24 -8.99 -2.01
CA LEU A 144 16.04 -8.71 -3.18
C LEU A 144 17.15 -9.77 -3.42
N PRO A 145 17.97 -10.17 -2.41
CA PRO A 145 18.91 -11.27 -2.59
C PRO A 145 18.25 -12.57 -3.04
N LEU A 146 17.07 -12.90 -2.50
CA LEU A 146 16.35 -14.12 -2.87
C LEU A 146 15.70 -14.02 -4.26
N ALA A 147 15.21 -12.85 -4.69
CA ALA A 147 14.73 -12.64 -6.05
C ALA A 147 15.87 -12.80 -7.07
N VAL A 148 17.06 -12.26 -6.76
CA VAL A 148 18.27 -12.45 -7.59
C VAL A 148 18.68 -13.93 -7.63
N TRP A 149 18.64 -14.62 -6.50
CA TRP A 149 18.93 -16.06 -6.45
C TRP A 149 17.91 -16.87 -7.26
N GLY A 150 16.61 -16.62 -7.05
CA GLY A 150 15.52 -17.26 -7.78
C GLY A 150 15.64 -17.03 -9.28
N TYR A 151 16.03 -15.84 -9.71
CA TYR A 151 16.26 -15.53 -11.12
C TYR A 151 17.38 -16.40 -11.69
N ARG A 152 18.53 -16.53 -10.99
CA ARG A 152 19.66 -17.36 -11.44
C ARG A 152 19.30 -18.85 -11.55
N VAL A 153 18.39 -19.34 -10.71
CA VAL A 153 17.96 -20.74 -10.71
C VAL A 153 16.88 -20.99 -11.76
N LEU A 154 15.89 -20.12 -11.86
CA LEU A 154 14.70 -20.31 -12.71
C LEU A 154 14.91 -19.88 -14.16
N GLU A 155 15.73 -18.85 -14.43
CA GLU A 155 15.95 -18.36 -15.80
C GLU A 155 16.52 -19.43 -16.74
N PRO A 156 17.51 -20.24 -16.34
CA PRO A 156 18.02 -21.31 -17.21
C PRO A 156 17.00 -22.42 -17.50
N LEU A 157 16.07 -22.65 -16.56
CA LEU A 157 15.06 -23.71 -16.64
C LEU A 157 13.85 -23.30 -17.47
N ILE A 158 13.35 -22.07 -17.24
CA ILE A 158 12.05 -21.62 -17.72
C ILE A 158 12.17 -20.46 -18.72
N GLY A 159 13.19 -19.62 -18.59
CA GLY A 159 13.40 -18.42 -19.41
C GLY A 159 13.84 -18.68 -20.86
N ARG A 160 14.13 -19.93 -21.23
CA ARG A 160 14.50 -20.32 -22.61
C ARG A 160 13.31 -20.41 -23.56
N ILE A 161 12.08 -20.45 -23.04
CA ILE A 161 10.88 -20.78 -23.80
C ILE A 161 10.36 -19.56 -24.59
N THR A 162 10.72 -18.32 -24.22
CA THR A 162 10.22 -17.11 -24.89
C THR A 162 11.28 -16.00 -24.93
N LYS A 163 11.72 -15.61 -26.15
CA LYS A 163 12.51 -14.38 -26.39
C LYS A 163 11.56 -13.21 -26.61
N ALA A 164 11.04 -12.63 -25.54
CA ALA A 164 10.42 -11.32 -25.60
C ALA A 164 11.19 -10.40 -24.66
N SER A 165 12.34 -9.93 -25.13
CA SER A 165 12.94 -8.74 -24.52
C SER A 165 11.92 -7.62 -24.68
N MET A 166 11.55 -6.94 -23.59
CA MET A 166 10.96 -5.62 -23.75
C MET A 166 11.91 -4.81 -24.65
N THR A 167 11.32 -4.15 -25.65
CA THR A 167 12.02 -3.36 -26.67
C THR A 167 12.99 -2.38 -26.03
N ASP A 168 14.11 -2.12 -26.71
CA ASP A 168 15.22 -1.26 -26.24
C ASP A 168 14.77 0.20 -25.95
N GLU A 169 13.58 0.60 -26.44
CA GLU A 169 12.82 1.79 -26.01
C GLU A 169 11.98 1.55 -24.73
N GLY A 170 12.56 0.88 -23.73
CA GLY A 170 11.89 0.63 -22.45
C GLY A 170 11.62 1.93 -21.67
N LEU A 171 10.60 1.89 -20.80
CA LEU A 171 10.27 2.96 -19.85
C LEU A 171 11.53 3.48 -19.14
N ARG A 172 11.83 4.77 -19.26
CA ARG A 172 13.00 5.38 -18.61
C ARG A 172 12.61 6.05 -17.31
N HIS A 173 13.57 6.24 -16.41
CA HIS A 173 13.34 7.00 -15.19
C HIS A 173 12.81 8.41 -15.48
N SER A 174 13.31 9.07 -16.54
CA SER A 174 12.85 10.39 -16.99
C SER A 174 11.38 10.45 -17.40
N ASP A 175 10.77 9.30 -17.71
CA ASP A 175 9.38 9.23 -18.13
C ASP A 175 8.41 9.22 -16.94
N VAL A 176 8.91 9.00 -15.72
CA VAL A 176 8.11 8.91 -14.50
C VAL A 176 8.47 10.05 -13.56
N SER A 177 7.47 10.87 -13.21
CA SER A 177 7.65 11.90 -12.20
C SER A 177 7.62 11.27 -10.80
N LEU A 178 8.80 10.86 -10.32
CA LEU A 178 9.00 10.39 -8.94
C LEU A 178 9.08 11.55 -7.93
N GLU A 179 9.21 12.79 -8.40
CA GLU A 179 9.25 13.97 -7.52
C GLU A 179 7.87 14.22 -6.93
N VAL A 180 7.74 13.92 -5.64
CA VAL A 180 6.60 14.37 -4.83
C VAL A 180 6.90 15.80 -4.38
N PRO A 181 6.14 16.82 -4.81
CA PRO A 181 6.38 18.18 -4.36
C PRO A 181 6.32 18.24 -2.83
N GLU A 182 7.39 18.71 -2.18
CA GLU A 182 7.35 18.93 -0.74
C GLU A 182 6.41 20.10 -0.43
N LEU A 183 5.21 19.76 0.05
CA LEU A 183 4.24 20.76 0.49
C LEU A 183 4.79 21.48 1.72
N GLY A 184 4.83 22.82 1.66
CA GLY A 184 5.01 23.64 2.86
C GLY A 184 3.87 23.45 3.87
N TRP A 185 4.01 24.00 5.07
CA TRP A 185 3.00 23.87 6.14
C TRP A 185 1.60 24.29 5.70
N ALA A 186 1.47 25.37 4.92
CA ALA A 186 0.20 25.81 4.38
C ALA A 186 -0.44 24.75 3.46
N GLY A 187 0.36 24.09 2.62
CA GLY A 187 -0.09 23.03 1.72
C GLY A 187 -0.48 21.74 2.46
N LYS A 188 0.24 21.38 3.53
CA LYS A 188 -0.12 20.23 4.37
C LYS A 188 -1.42 20.46 5.13
N ILE A 189 -1.56 21.64 5.75
CA ILE A 189 -2.77 22.00 6.50
C ILE A 189 -3.97 22.06 5.56
N SER A 190 -3.84 22.66 4.37
CA SER A 190 -4.92 22.70 3.39
C SER A 190 -5.30 21.29 2.92
N ALA A 191 -4.33 20.40 2.69
CA ALA A 191 -4.59 19.01 2.35
C ALA A 191 -5.33 18.25 3.46
N TRP A 192 -4.94 18.42 4.73
CA TRP A 192 -5.64 17.79 5.86
C TRP A 192 -7.05 18.32 6.05
N LEU A 193 -7.26 19.63 5.91
CA LEU A 193 -8.60 20.23 5.98
C LEU A 193 -9.48 19.77 4.81
N ALA A 194 -8.93 19.70 3.59
CA ALA A 194 -9.66 19.21 2.42
C ALA A 194 -10.01 17.72 2.58
N ALA A 195 -9.07 16.90 3.04
CA ALA A 195 -9.30 15.49 3.33
C ALA A 195 -10.37 15.30 4.42
N GLY A 196 -10.33 16.11 5.48
CA GLY A 196 -11.31 16.07 6.56
C GLY A 196 -12.70 16.51 6.12
N ALA A 197 -12.80 17.57 5.32
CA ALA A 197 -14.07 18.01 4.74
C ALA A 197 -14.67 16.93 3.82
N LEU A 198 -13.86 16.33 2.95
CA LEU A 198 -14.29 15.23 2.10
C LEU A 198 -14.72 13.99 2.90
N ALA A 199 -14.00 13.65 3.98
CA ALA A 199 -14.39 12.55 4.87
C ALA A 199 -15.71 12.83 5.59
N LEU A 200 -15.97 14.07 6.04
CA LEU A 200 -17.26 14.45 6.63
C LEU A 200 -18.40 14.39 5.60
N ILE A 201 -18.16 14.84 4.37
CA ILE A 201 -19.12 14.73 3.27
C ILE A 201 -19.40 13.24 2.98
N ALA A 202 -18.37 12.40 2.90
CA ALA A 202 -18.52 10.96 2.71
C ALA A 202 -19.30 10.31 3.86
N ASN A 203 -19.05 10.73 5.11
CA ASN A 203 -19.76 10.25 6.29
C ASN A 203 -21.25 10.59 6.21
N TYR A 204 -21.58 11.81 5.79
CA TYR A 204 -22.98 12.22 5.57
C TYR A 204 -23.63 11.47 4.41
N VAL A 205 -22.96 11.37 3.26
CA VAL A 205 -23.54 10.74 2.07
C VAL A 205 -23.79 9.26 2.32
N GLY A 206 -22.81 8.55 2.88
CA GLY A 206 -22.85 7.10 3.11
C GLY A 206 -23.64 6.68 4.33
N TYR A 207 -23.53 7.42 5.45
CA TYR A 207 -24.07 7.00 6.75
C TYR A 207 -25.12 7.94 7.33
N LYS A 208 -25.42 9.07 6.66
CA LYS A 208 -26.38 10.10 7.10
C LYS A 208 -26.05 10.71 8.48
N THR A 209 -24.79 10.64 8.89
CA THR A 209 -24.31 11.12 10.18
C THR A 209 -23.50 12.41 10.03
N LEU A 210 -24.10 13.53 10.41
CA LEU A 210 -23.47 14.86 10.51
C LEU A 210 -23.77 15.45 11.90
N SER A 211 -23.17 14.86 12.93
CA SER A 211 -23.33 15.33 14.32
C SER A 211 -22.22 16.32 14.71
N ALA A 212 -22.46 17.11 15.76
CA ALA A 212 -21.41 17.95 16.35
C ALA A 212 -20.18 17.12 16.77
N ASP A 213 -20.41 15.89 17.27
CA ASP A 213 -19.36 14.94 17.62
C ASP A 213 -18.49 14.55 16.40
N ALA A 214 -19.07 14.46 15.19
CA ALA A 214 -18.33 14.14 13.97
C ALA A 214 -17.38 15.28 13.56
N PHE A 215 -17.81 16.54 13.69
CA PHE A 215 -16.92 17.67 13.46
C PHE A 215 -15.78 17.70 14.48
N THR A 216 -16.08 17.49 15.76
CA THR A 216 -15.07 17.47 16.81
C THR A 216 -14.10 16.29 16.63
N GLY A 217 -14.61 15.11 16.31
CA GLY A 217 -13.80 13.94 15.99
C GLY A 217 -12.84 14.18 14.81
N MET A 218 -13.31 14.88 13.77
CA MET A 218 -12.47 15.24 12.62
C MET A 218 -11.39 16.25 13.02
N GLY A 219 -11.75 17.24 13.83
CA GLY A 219 -10.80 18.19 14.41
C GLY A 219 -9.70 17.49 15.21
N ILE A 220 -10.06 16.50 16.02
CA ILE A 220 -9.10 15.67 16.78
C ILE A 220 -8.18 14.91 15.82
N MET A 221 -8.70 14.27 14.77
CA MET A 221 -7.85 13.53 13.82
C MET A 221 -6.86 14.45 13.08
N ILE A 222 -7.30 15.64 12.66
CA ILE A 222 -6.43 16.64 12.05
C ILE A 222 -5.38 17.15 13.05
N PHE A 223 -5.78 17.36 14.31
CA PHE A 223 -4.86 17.73 15.37
C PHE A 223 -3.80 16.65 15.61
N CYS A 224 -4.17 15.37 15.63
CA CYS A 224 -3.23 14.25 15.70
C CYS A 224 -2.22 14.28 14.55
N ALA A 225 -2.70 14.52 13.32
CA ALA A 225 -1.84 14.63 12.14
C ALA A 225 -0.86 15.81 12.27
N PHE A 226 -1.34 16.97 12.73
CA PHE A 226 -0.52 18.15 12.97
C PHE A 226 0.56 17.89 14.02
N VAL A 227 0.20 17.36 15.19
CA VAL A 227 1.14 17.08 16.28
C VAL A 227 2.15 16.02 15.85
N GLY A 228 1.71 14.95 15.20
CA GLY A 228 2.59 13.90 14.70
C GLY A 228 3.61 14.42 13.68
N GLU A 229 3.17 15.24 12.72
CA GLU A 229 4.08 15.88 11.75
C GLU A 229 5.03 16.89 12.41
N ALA A 230 4.56 17.67 13.39
CA ALA A 230 5.39 18.59 14.15
C ALA A 230 6.49 17.86 14.93
N LEU A 231 6.15 16.75 15.59
CA LEU A 231 7.10 15.88 16.29
C LEU A 231 8.10 15.24 15.31
N CYS A 232 7.64 14.79 14.14
CA CYS A 232 8.53 14.30 13.09
C CYS A 232 9.54 15.35 12.66
N ASN A 233 9.11 16.60 12.45
CA ASN A 233 10.01 17.68 12.08
C ASN A 233 10.97 18.04 13.22
N LEU A 234 10.53 17.99 14.48
CA LEU A 234 11.38 18.21 15.65
C LEU A 234 12.50 17.17 15.75
N ILE A 235 12.20 15.89 15.47
CA ILE A 235 13.17 14.78 15.51
C ILE A 235 13.96 14.69 14.18
N ARG A 236 13.87 15.71 13.30
CA ARG A 236 14.53 15.77 11.99
C ARG A 236 14.20 14.56 11.10
N ARG A 237 12.93 14.13 11.11
CA ARG A 237 12.37 13.07 10.26
C ARG A 237 13.10 11.71 10.35
N LYS A 238 13.77 11.41 11.46
CA LYS A 238 14.37 10.08 11.69
C LYS A 238 13.34 8.94 11.72
N ILE A 239 12.10 9.26 12.09
CA ILE A 239 10.98 8.32 12.15
C ILE A 239 9.91 8.81 11.16
N PRO A 240 9.28 7.91 10.38
CA PRO A 240 8.22 8.28 9.44
C PRO A 240 7.03 8.96 10.12
N ALA A 241 6.42 9.93 9.42
CA ALA A 241 5.23 10.67 9.90
C ALA A 241 4.08 9.75 10.31
N VAL A 242 3.83 8.70 9.53
CA VAL A 242 2.76 7.72 9.82
C VAL A 242 2.96 7.09 11.20
N CYS A 243 4.19 6.71 11.56
CA CYS A 243 4.49 6.15 12.88
C CYS A 243 4.23 7.16 14.01
N MET A 244 4.67 8.41 13.84
CA MET A 244 4.47 9.45 14.86
C MET A 244 3.01 9.82 15.05
N VAL A 245 2.25 9.97 13.96
CA VAL A 245 0.81 10.23 14.01
C VAL A 245 0.08 9.07 14.70
N SER A 246 0.44 7.82 14.40
CA SER A 246 -0.11 6.65 15.10
C SER A 246 0.22 6.63 16.60
N LEU A 247 1.45 6.98 16.99
CA LEU A 247 1.84 7.06 18.41
C LEU A 247 1.05 8.13 19.17
N VAL A 248 0.84 9.30 18.56
CA VAL A 248 0.02 10.38 19.14
C VAL A 248 -1.43 9.92 19.28
N ALA A 249 -2.01 9.32 18.24
CA ALA A 249 -3.38 8.82 18.29
C ALA A 249 -3.56 7.72 19.36
N MET A 250 -2.61 6.78 19.46
CA MET A 250 -2.61 5.75 20.50
C MET A 250 -2.50 6.35 21.90
N PHE A 251 -1.64 7.35 22.12
CA PHE A 251 -1.55 8.03 23.41
C PHE A 251 -2.88 8.69 23.80
N LEU A 252 -3.51 9.43 22.88
CA LEU A 252 -4.78 10.12 23.14
C LEU A 252 -5.96 9.16 23.40
N THR A 253 -5.85 7.92 22.93
CA THR A 253 -6.86 6.86 23.16
C THR A 253 -6.47 5.88 24.25
N SER A 254 -5.28 6.03 24.84
CA SER A 254 -4.79 5.17 25.91
C SER A 254 -5.38 5.54 27.27
N PRO A 255 -5.42 4.61 28.24
CA PRO A 255 -5.85 4.91 29.61
C PRO A 255 -5.03 5.99 30.31
N ALA A 256 -3.83 6.30 29.80
CA ALA A 256 -2.97 7.36 30.34
C ALA A 256 -3.48 8.77 30.01
N CYS A 257 -4.35 8.92 29.01
CA CYS A 257 -4.97 10.21 28.68
C CYS A 257 -6.28 10.39 29.46
N PRO A 258 -6.44 11.45 30.28
CA PRO A 258 -7.66 11.70 31.05
C PRO A 258 -8.92 11.84 30.20
N TRP A 259 -8.78 12.28 28.95
CA TRP A 259 -9.88 12.50 28.01
C TRP A 259 -10.09 11.34 27.02
N ALA A 260 -9.43 10.20 27.22
CA ALA A 260 -9.47 9.09 26.26
C ALA A 260 -10.88 8.60 25.94
N ALA A 261 -11.75 8.48 26.93
CA ALA A 261 -13.14 8.04 26.73
C ALA A 261 -13.95 9.02 25.86
N GLU A 262 -13.78 10.32 26.10
CA GLU A 262 -14.47 11.37 25.34
C GLU A 262 -13.94 11.45 23.90
N ILE A 263 -12.62 11.37 23.74
CA ILE A 263 -11.95 11.34 22.43
C ILE A 263 -12.40 10.13 21.63
N ALA A 264 -12.47 8.94 22.25
CA ALA A 264 -12.93 7.72 21.60
C ALA A 264 -14.40 7.83 21.19
N ARG A 265 -15.26 8.40 22.04
CA ARG A 265 -16.68 8.65 21.74
C ARG A 265 -16.82 9.57 20.52
N MET A 266 -16.14 10.70 20.51
CA MET A 266 -16.21 11.68 19.41
C MET A 266 -15.66 11.12 18.09
N THR A 267 -14.50 10.47 18.13
CA THR A 267 -13.89 9.88 16.92
C THR A 267 -14.69 8.71 16.35
N SER A 268 -15.39 7.94 17.20
CA SER A 268 -16.26 6.84 16.76
C SER A 268 -17.49 7.27 15.94
N SER A 269 -17.85 8.55 15.97
CA SER A 269 -18.96 9.10 15.17
C SER A 269 -18.63 9.24 13.68
N ILE A 270 -17.35 9.10 13.31
CA ILE A 270 -16.87 9.08 11.94
C ILE A 270 -16.66 7.63 11.54
N ASN A 271 -17.36 7.20 10.49
CA ASN A 271 -17.19 5.86 9.99
C ASN A 271 -15.81 5.71 9.31
N MET A 272 -15.07 4.66 9.65
CA MET A 272 -13.74 4.39 9.08
C MET A 272 -13.76 4.31 7.55
N LEU A 273 -14.82 3.74 6.95
CA LEU A 273 -14.96 3.64 5.50
C LEU A 273 -15.16 5.01 4.84
N ALA A 274 -15.71 6.01 5.55
CA ALA A 274 -15.85 7.37 5.03
C ALA A 274 -14.48 8.08 4.89
N VAL A 275 -13.51 7.73 5.73
CA VAL A 275 -12.14 8.26 5.66
C VAL A 275 -11.36 7.68 4.48
N ILE A 276 -11.73 6.48 4.00
CA ILE A 276 -11.12 5.84 2.82
C ILE A 276 -11.45 6.61 1.54
N THR A 277 -12.65 7.17 1.43
CA THR A 277 -13.13 7.87 0.24
C THR A 277 -12.17 8.98 -0.24
N PRO A 278 -11.78 9.98 0.59
CA PRO A 278 -10.81 10.98 0.15
C PRO A 278 -9.46 10.37 -0.22
N MET A 279 -9.00 9.35 0.51
CA MET A 279 -7.72 8.70 0.22
C MET A 279 -7.71 8.05 -1.17
N LEU A 280 -8.78 7.32 -1.53
CA LEU A 280 -8.91 6.72 -2.86
C LEU A 280 -9.17 7.78 -3.95
N THR A 281 -9.86 8.87 -3.62
CA THR A 281 -10.07 9.98 -4.56
C THR A 281 -8.76 10.66 -4.92
N PHE A 282 -7.92 10.99 -3.92
CA PHE A 282 -6.61 11.58 -4.18
C PHE A 282 -5.67 10.61 -4.88
N ALA A 283 -5.68 9.33 -4.50
CA ALA A 283 -4.96 8.30 -5.23
C ALA A 283 -5.41 8.24 -6.70
N GLY A 284 -6.72 8.26 -6.96
CA GLY A 284 -7.32 8.27 -8.29
C GLY A 284 -6.97 9.51 -9.12
N LEU A 285 -6.97 10.70 -8.52
CA LEU A 285 -6.56 11.94 -9.19
C LEU A 285 -5.07 11.93 -9.54
N SER A 286 -4.23 11.28 -8.70
CA SER A 286 -2.80 11.15 -8.97
C SER A 286 -2.47 10.25 -10.16
N ILE A 287 -3.42 9.44 -10.64
CA ILE A 287 -3.26 8.55 -11.81
C ILE A 287 -3.02 9.35 -13.09
N ALA A 288 -3.64 10.53 -13.22
CA ALA A 288 -3.67 11.29 -14.47
C ALA A 288 -2.27 11.68 -14.96
N LYS A 289 -1.33 11.98 -14.04
CA LYS A 289 0.05 12.38 -14.37
C LYS A 289 0.90 11.23 -14.91
N ASP A 290 0.63 10.01 -14.45
CA ASP A 290 1.47 8.83 -14.69
C ASP A 290 0.91 7.93 -15.82
N LEU A 291 -0.29 8.26 -16.33
CA LEU A 291 -0.94 7.56 -17.44
C LEU A 291 -0.12 7.53 -18.74
N PRO A 292 0.57 8.61 -19.17
CA PRO A 292 1.42 8.57 -20.37
C PRO A 292 2.59 7.58 -20.22
N ALA A 293 3.20 7.52 -19.05
CA ALA A 293 4.29 6.58 -18.75
C ALA A 293 3.78 5.14 -18.78
N PHE A 294 2.63 4.88 -18.15
CA PHE A 294 2.00 3.56 -18.14
C PHE A 294 1.70 3.01 -19.54
N ARG A 295 1.31 3.86 -20.50
CA ARG A 295 1.06 3.42 -21.89
C ARG A 295 2.29 2.84 -22.60
N ARG A 296 3.50 3.11 -22.08
CA ARG A 296 4.74 2.52 -22.59
C ARG A 296 5.05 1.15 -21.99
N LEU A 297 4.35 0.74 -20.93
CA LEU A 297 4.51 -0.57 -20.33
C LEU A 297 3.86 -1.66 -21.19
N GLY A 298 4.54 -2.78 -21.33
CA GLY A 298 3.98 -3.95 -21.98
C GLY A 298 2.96 -4.65 -21.08
N TRP A 299 1.91 -5.23 -21.67
CA TRP A 299 0.88 -5.97 -20.90
C TRP A 299 1.46 -7.10 -20.02
N ARG A 300 2.60 -7.68 -20.42
CA ARG A 300 3.27 -8.77 -19.69
C ARG A 300 3.75 -8.30 -18.32
N ILE A 301 4.37 -7.13 -18.24
CA ILE A 301 4.89 -6.61 -16.96
C ILE A 301 3.74 -6.17 -16.05
N VAL A 302 2.68 -5.60 -16.62
CA VAL A 302 1.45 -5.26 -15.90
C VAL A 302 0.81 -6.51 -15.27
N LEU A 303 0.78 -7.63 -16.00
CA LEU A 303 0.27 -8.90 -15.47
C LEU A 303 1.15 -9.44 -14.34
N VAL A 304 2.48 -9.38 -14.49
CA VAL A 304 3.41 -9.75 -13.42
C VAL A 304 3.19 -8.90 -12.18
N SER A 305 2.94 -7.60 -12.35
CA SER A 305 2.62 -6.71 -11.24
C SER A 305 1.35 -7.08 -10.51
N PHE A 306 0.28 -7.42 -11.24
CA PHE A 306 -0.93 -7.92 -10.61
C PHE A 306 -0.70 -9.24 -9.87
N LEU A 307 0.10 -10.15 -10.42
CA LEU A 307 0.47 -11.39 -9.75
C LEU A 307 1.34 -11.16 -8.51
N ALA A 308 2.24 -10.19 -8.55
CA ALA A 308 3.05 -9.81 -7.39
C ALA A 308 2.16 -9.24 -6.28
N ASN A 309 1.23 -8.33 -6.59
CA ASN A 309 0.27 -7.79 -5.63
C ASN A 309 -0.69 -8.87 -5.09
N PHE A 310 -1.21 -9.73 -5.97
CA PHE A 310 -2.04 -10.88 -5.57
C PHE A 310 -1.27 -11.82 -4.66
N GLY A 311 -0.05 -12.18 -5.05
CA GLY A 311 0.83 -13.05 -4.30
C GLY A 311 1.12 -12.48 -2.91
N THR A 312 1.44 -11.18 -2.84
CA THR A 312 1.66 -10.46 -1.58
C THR A 312 0.48 -10.64 -0.64
N PHE A 313 -0.72 -10.32 -1.14
CA PHE A 313 -1.95 -10.45 -0.38
C PHE A 313 -2.20 -11.88 0.07
N ILE A 314 -2.31 -12.83 -0.87
CA ILE A 314 -2.67 -14.22 -0.53
C ILE A 314 -1.60 -14.90 0.32
N GLY A 315 -0.32 -14.62 0.08
CA GLY A 315 0.78 -15.15 0.87
C GLY A 315 0.74 -14.66 2.32
N ALA A 316 0.39 -13.40 2.53
CA ALA A 316 0.18 -12.87 3.88
C ALA A 316 -1.09 -13.44 4.54
N VAL A 317 -2.19 -13.58 3.80
CA VAL A 317 -3.42 -14.23 4.30
C VAL A 317 -3.14 -15.65 4.75
N LEU A 318 -2.49 -16.47 3.92
CA LEU A 318 -2.20 -17.87 4.21
C LEU A 318 -1.35 -18.02 5.47
N ILE A 319 -0.33 -17.17 5.64
CA ILE A 319 0.48 -17.19 6.86
C ILE A 319 -0.36 -16.72 8.06
N ALA A 320 -1.15 -15.66 7.94
CA ALA A 320 -1.99 -15.18 9.03
C ALA A 320 -2.99 -16.24 9.49
N GLU A 321 -3.57 -17.00 8.56
CA GLU A 321 -4.50 -18.09 8.85
C GLU A 321 -3.85 -19.21 9.68
N MET A 322 -2.54 -19.44 9.54
CA MET A 322 -1.82 -20.44 10.34
C MET A 322 -1.68 -20.05 11.83
N PHE A 323 -1.86 -18.76 12.16
CA PHE A 323 -1.75 -18.23 13.52
C PHE A 323 -3.11 -17.86 14.12
N HIS A 324 -4.20 -18.27 13.46
CA HIS A 324 -5.58 -18.01 13.85
C HIS A 324 -6.22 -19.19 14.57
#